data_AF-A0A1Z2XP46-F1
#
_entry.id   AF-A0A1Z2XP46-F1
#
_cell.length_a   1.000
_cell.length_b   1.000
_cell.length_c   1.000
_cell.angle_alpha   90.00
_cell.angle_beta   90.00
_cell.angle_gamma   90.00
#
_symmetry.space_group_name_H-M   'P 1'
#
loop_
_entity.id
_entity.type
_entity.pdbx_description
1 polymer ?
#
loop_
_entity_poly.entity_id
_entity_poly.type
_entity_poly.pdbx_seq_one_letter_code
_entity_poly.pdbx_strand_id
1 'polypeptide(L)'
;MAATARVISVKGTAFGQDMLEVLAERQLEKVSFCELDISKSILTLKDHLVNRLSHDNWRADPGLCQPELRYLYPIYFDSVRVLLAECVAEFFRTGRIYMAVPDPYRMEYAEHEIRVLILRPEEVSSLLRALRKVQAPGHDLIARWKNQADQERWLEHLQTLQQAISKLQ
;
A
#
# COMPACT_ATOMS: atom_id res chain seq x y z
N MET A 1 -9.30 28.77 -3.00
CA MET A 1 -8.50 27.53 -2.96
C MET A 1 -9.47 26.37 -2.77
N ALA A 2 -9.68 25.56 -3.81
CA ALA A 2 -10.53 24.38 -3.69
C ALA A 2 -9.89 23.43 -2.68
N ALA A 3 -10.62 23.07 -1.62
CA ALA A 3 -10.21 22.05 -0.69
C ALA A 3 -10.00 20.76 -1.49
N THR A 4 -8.74 20.36 -1.70
CA THR A 4 -8.41 19.04 -2.23
C THR A 4 -9.16 18.03 -1.39
N ALA A 5 -10.04 17.25 -2.04
CA ALA A 5 -10.80 16.20 -1.39
C ALA A 5 -9.85 15.39 -0.49
N ARG A 6 -10.21 15.26 0.79
CA ARG A 6 -9.39 14.54 1.76
C ARG A 6 -9.14 13.14 1.22
N VAL A 7 -7.88 12.82 0.94
CA VAL A 7 -7.57 11.57 0.24
C VAL A 7 -7.81 10.40 1.17
N ILE A 8 -8.88 9.65 0.91
CA ILE A 8 -9.29 8.46 1.67
C ILE A 8 -8.82 7.25 0.86
N SER A 9 -7.52 7.00 0.90
CA SER A 9 -6.87 5.80 0.34
C SER A 9 -5.49 5.64 0.98
N VAL A 10 -4.94 4.43 1.01
CA VAL A 10 -3.53 4.23 1.38
C VAL A 10 -2.64 4.89 0.35
N LYS A 11 -2.93 4.71 -0.94
CA LYS A 11 -2.17 5.21 -2.08
C LYS A 11 -1.89 6.71 -2.02
N GLY A 12 -2.83 7.51 -1.49
CA GLY A 12 -2.63 8.95 -1.31
C GLY A 12 -2.13 9.39 0.07
N THR A 13 -1.69 8.45 0.92
CA THR A 13 -1.00 8.78 2.18
C THR A 13 0.51 8.79 1.99
N ALA A 14 1.25 9.47 2.86
CA ALA A 14 2.72 9.44 2.85
C ALA A 14 3.27 8.01 2.93
N PHE A 15 2.68 7.15 3.77
CA PHE A 15 3.05 5.74 3.82
C PHE A 15 2.81 5.00 2.50
N GLY A 16 1.67 5.26 1.84
CA GLY A 16 1.40 4.67 0.53
C GLY A 16 2.42 5.12 -0.50
N GLN A 17 2.72 6.42 -0.53
CA GLN A 17 3.72 7.00 -1.43
C GLN A 17 5.11 6.37 -1.21
N ASP A 18 5.58 6.27 0.04
CA ASP A 18 6.83 5.56 0.38
C ASP A 18 6.85 4.14 -0.20
N MET A 19 5.75 3.40 -0.06
CA MET A 19 5.67 2.01 -0.55
C MET A 19 5.61 1.94 -2.08
N LEU A 20 4.96 2.89 -2.75
CA LEU A 20 4.96 2.97 -4.21
C LEU A 20 6.37 3.28 -4.74
N GLU A 21 7.12 4.15 -4.07
CA GLU A 21 8.52 4.45 -4.41
C GLU A 21 9.42 3.22 -4.26
N VAL A 22 9.24 2.46 -3.17
CA VAL A 22 9.94 1.18 -2.99
C VAL A 22 9.59 0.19 -4.11
N LEU A 23 8.33 0.11 -4.53
CA LEU A 23 7.94 -0.72 -5.69
C LEU A 23 8.57 -0.22 -6.99
N ALA A 24 8.61 1.10 -7.19
CA ALA A 24 9.20 1.71 -8.37
C ALA A 24 10.66 1.31 -8.51
N GLU A 25 11.47 1.63 -7.49
CA GLU A 25 12.91 1.38 -7.46
C GLU A 25 13.23 -0.12 -7.54
N ARG A 26 12.55 -0.95 -6.75
CA ARG A 26 12.96 -2.35 -6.56
C ARG A 26 12.35 -3.31 -7.57
N GLN A 27 11.24 -2.94 -8.21
CA GLN A 27 10.49 -3.81 -9.11
C GLN A 27 10.22 -3.15 -10.46
N LEU A 28 9.58 -1.98 -10.50
CA LEU A 28 8.96 -1.47 -11.73
C LEU A 28 9.94 -0.83 -12.70
N GLU A 29 10.97 -0.13 -12.21
CA GLU A 29 12.02 0.44 -13.06
C GLU A 29 12.74 -0.63 -13.89
N LYS A 30 12.97 -1.81 -13.28
CA LYS A 30 13.64 -2.96 -13.92
C LYS A 30 12.86 -3.53 -15.11
N VAL A 31 11.55 -3.28 -15.14
CA VAL A 31 10.66 -3.68 -16.23
C VAL A 31 10.07 -2.47 -16.96
N SER A 32 10.67 -1.29 -16.78
CA SER A 32 10.24 -0.02 -17.39
C SER A 32 8.74 0.26 -17.21
N PHE A 33 8.19 -0.08 -16.03
CA PHE A 33 6.78 0.09 -15.66
C PHE A 33 5.79 -0.65 -16.59
N CYS A 34 6.24 -1.68 -17.33
CA CYS A 34 5.38 -2.44 -18.23
C CYS A 34 4.33 -3.29 -17.48
N GLU A 35 4.71 -3.86 -16.33
CA GLU A 35 3.87 -4.80 -15.58
C GLU A 35 3.98 -4.59 -14.06
N LEU A 36 2.86 -4.83 -13.36
CA LEU A 36 2.82 -4.97 -11.91
C LEU A 36 2.50 -6.43 -11.55
N ASP A 37 3.47 -7.11 -10.95
CA ASP A 37 3.34 -8.47 -10.44
C ASP A 37 3.06 -8.44 -8.94
N ILE A 38 1.85 -8.84 -8.55
CA ILE A 38 1.38 -8.74 -7.16
C ILE A 38 2.14 -9.70 -6.24
N SER A 39 2.51 -10.89 -6.70
CA SER A 39 3.33 -11.82 -5.91
C SER A 39 4.68 -11.17 -5.58
N LYS A 40 5.35 -10.61 -6.59
CA LYS A 40 6.64 -9.91 -6.42
C LYS A 40 6.50 -8.67 -5.56
N SER A 41 5.43 -7.89 -5.71
CA SER A 41 5.19 -6.69 -4.91
C SER A 41 5.00 -7.00 -3.43
N ILE A 42 4.24 -8.06 -3.10
CA ILE A 42 4.06 -8.52 -1.71
C ILE A 42 5.41 -8.88 -1.09
N LEU A 43 6.25 -9.63 -1.81
CA LEU A 43 7.57 -10.04 -1.32
C LEU A 43 8.51 -8.84 -1.15
N THR A 44 8.53 -7.94 -2.13
CA THR A 44 9.38 -6.73 -2.13
C THR A 44 9.06 -5.83 -0.95
N LEU A 45 7.77 -5.55 -0.73
CA LEU A 45 7.33 -4.69 0.36
C LEU A 45 7.45 -5.38 1.73
N LYS A 46 7.22 -6.69 1.79
CA LYS A 46 7.50 -7.47 3.00
C LYS A 46 8.97 -7.35 3.39
N ASP A 47 9.89 -7.62 2.46
CA ASP A 47 11.32 -7.53 2.69
C ASP A 47 11.72 -6.11 3.14
N HIS A 48 11.24 -5.08 2.44
CA HIS A 48 11.48 -3.69 2.82
C HIS A 48 11.01 -3.39 4.25
N LEU A 49 9.79 -3.78 4.62
CA LEU A 49 9.25 -3.54 5.96
C LEU A 49 10.02 -4.33 7.03
N VAL A 50 10.37 -5.58 6.78
CA VAL A 50 11.21 -6.37 7.71
C VAL A 50 12.55 -5.68 7.91
N ASN A 51 13.21 -5.27 6.83
CA ASN A 51 14.50 -4.60 6.90
C ASN A 51 14.41 -3.25 7.62
N ARG A 52 13.38 -2.44 7.35
CA ARG A 52 13.13 -1.15 8.01
C ARG A 52 12.90 -1.29 9.52
N LEU A 53 12.15 -2.33 9.93
CA LEU A 53 11.75 -2.56 11.32
C LEU A 53 12.71 -3.49 12.08
N SER A 54 13.63 -4.14 11.38
CA SER A 54 14.69 -4.96 11.98
C SER A 54 15.75 -4.08 12.65
N HIS A 55 16.33 -4.60 13.73
CA HIS A 55 17.26 -3.87 14.59
C HIS A 55 18.62 -3.65 13.92
N ASP A 56 19.01 -4.53 12.98
CA ASP A 56 20.34 -4.54 12.36
C ASP A 56 20.58 -3.35 11.43
N ASN A 57 19.53 -2.63 11.01
CA ASN A 57 19.63 -1.47 10.13
C ASN A 57 19.71 -0.12 10.86
N TRP A 58 19.59 -0.10 12.18
CA TRP A 58 19.60 1.14 12.92
C TRP A 58 21.05 1.41 13.33
N ARG A 59 21.69 2.43 12.74
CA ARG A 59 22.98 2.98 13.21
C ARG A 59 22.81 3.72 14.56
N ALA A 60 21.91 3.26 15.41
CA ALA A 60 21.61 3.84 16.70
C ALA A 60 22.20 2.96 17.81
N ASP A 61 22.53 3.60 18.93
CA ASP A 61 22.94 2.93 20.16
C ASP A 61 21.89 1.85 20.52
N PRO A 62 22.28 0.59 20.85
CA PRO A 62 21.36 -0.46 21.26
C PRO A 62 20.38 -0.06 22.38
N GLY A 63 20.71 0.94 23.20
CA GLY A 63 19.80 1.51 24.22
C GLY A 63 18.70 2.45 23.70
N LEU A 64 18.78 2.89 22.43
CA LEU A 64 17.78 3.71 21.73
C LEU A 64 16.98 2.90 20.70
N CYS A 65 17.41 1.68 20.39
CA CYS A 65 16.65 0.73 19.58
C CYS A 65 15.40 0.31 20.34
N GLN A 66 14.23 0.44 19.72
CA GLN A 66 12.93 0.13 20.30
C GLN A 66 12.45 -1.24 19.78
N PRO A 67 12.60 -2.33 20.55
CA PRO A 67 12.01 -3.63 20.24
C PRO A 67 10.53 -3.56 19.86
N GLU A 68 9.85 -2.52 20.35
CA GLU A 68 8.44 -2.23 20.14
C GLU A 68 8.08 -2.01 18.67
N LEU A 69 9.00 -1.54 17.82
CA LEU A 69 8.67 -1.30 16.40
C LEU A 69 8.43 -2.60 15.62
N ARG A 70 8.94 -3.75 16.09
CA ARG A 70 8.59 -5.05 15.50
C ARG A 70 7.09 -5.37 15.63
N TYR A 71 6.43 -4.88 16.68
CA TYR A 71 4.99 -5.06 16.85
C TYR A 71 4.16 -4.24 15.85
N LEU A 72 4.77 -3.25 15.18
CA LEU A 72 4.11 -2.49 14.12
C LEU A 72 4.12 -3.20 12.77
N TYR A 73 4.97 -4.22 12.59
CA TYR A 73 5.08 -4.95 11.32
C TYR A 73 3.71 -5.48 10.82
N PRO A 74 2.88 -6.17 11.64
CA PRO A 74 1.59 -6.65 11.18
C PRO A 74 0.68 -5.53 10.65
N ILE A 75 0.69 -4.36 11.29
CA ILE A 75 -0.14 -3.21 10.92
C ILE A 75 0.34 -2.60 9.60
N TYR A 76 1.65 -2.37 9.45
CA TYR A 76 2.21 -1.85 8.21
C TYR A 76 2.07 -2.83 7.05
N PHE A 77 2.19 -4.13 7.32
CA PHE A 77 2.04 -5.14 6.28
C PHE A 77 0.59 -5.29 5.83
N ASP A 78 -0.38 -5.13 6.73
CA ASP A 78 -1.79 -5.03 6.32
C ASP A 78 -2.06 -3.75 5.53
N SER A 79 -1.43 -2.63 5.87
CA SER A 79 -1.49 -1.37 5.09
C SER A 79 -0.94 -1.55 3.68
N VAL A 80 0.18 -2.26 3.52
CA VAL A 80 0.74 -2.65 2.21
C VAL A 80 -0.27 -3.47 1.40
N ARG A 81 -0.95 -4.43 2.02
CA ARG A 81 -1.95 -5.23 1.31
C ARG A 81 -3.15 -4.39 0.88
N VAL A 82 -3.57 -3.41 1.68
CA VAL A 82 -4.61 -2.45 1.27
C VAL A 82 -4.13 -1.60 0.08
N LEU A 83 -2.88 -1.12 0.09
CA LEU A 83 -2.30 -0.40 -1.05
C LEU A 83 -2.31 -1.23 -2.34
N LEU A 84 -1.90 -2.51 -2.26
CA LEU A 84 -1.93 -3.40 -3.42
C LEU A 84 -3.36 -3.70 -3.87
N ALA A 85 -4.30 -3.84 -2.94
CA ALA A 85 -5.72 -3.96 -3.24
C ALA A 85 -6.26 -2.72 -3.98
N GLU A 86 -5.84 -1.52 -3.60
CA GLU A 86 -6.19 -0.28 -4.32
C GLU A 86 -5.67 -0.29 -5.76
N CYS A 87 -4.41 -0.73 -5.97
CA CYS A 87 -3.81 -0.85 -7.30
C CYS A 87 -4.56 -1.88 -8.16
N VAL A 88 -4.91 -3.04 -7.60
CA VAL A 88 -5.70 -4.07 -8.28
C VAL A 88 -7.09 -3.53 -8.65
N ALA A 89 -7.79 -2.91 -7.71
CA ALA A 89 -9.11 -2.35 -7.96
C ALA A 89 -9.08 -1.23 -9.03
N GLU A 90 -8.05 -0.39 -9.02
CA GLU A 90 -7.84 0.63 -10.05
C GLU A 90 -7.64 0.02 -11.44
N PHE A 91 -6.83 -1.03 -11.54
CA PHE A 91 -6.60 -1.75 -12.79
C PHE A 91 -7.90 -2.33 -13.35
N PHE A 92 -8.66 -3.07 -12.55
CA PHE A 92 -9.91 -3.67 -13.02
C PHE A 92 -11.01 -2.65 -13.34
N ARG A 93 -10.93 -1.45 -12.76
CA ARG A 93 -11.86 -0.36 -13.06
C ARG A 93 -11.49 0.42 -14.33
N THR A 94 -10.19 0.62 -14.58
CA THR A 94 -9.72 1.59 -15.60
C THR A 94 -8.88 0.98 -16.71
N GLY A 95 -8.47 -0.29 -16.58
CA GLY A 95 -7.55 -0.98 -17.47
C GLY A 95 -6.07 -0.59 -17.27
N ARG A 96 -5.75 0.24 -16.27
CA ARG A 96 -4.42 0.77 -16.02
C ARG A 96 -4.20 1.12 -14.55
N ILE A 97 -2.94 1.24 -14.15
CA ILE A 97 -2.54 1.74 -12.83
C ILE A 97 -1.64 2.95 -13.06
N TYR A 98 -2.01 4.07 -12.43
CA TYR A 98 -1.19 5.27 -12.41
C TYR A 98 -0.26 5.27 -11.21
N MET A 99 1.02 5.55 -11.43
CA MET A 99 1.99 5.71 -10.34
C MET A 99 2.77 7.00 -10.55
N ALA A 100 2.80 7.84 -9.50
CA ALA A 100 3.65 9.02 -9.46
C ALA A 100 4.91 8.67 -8.65
N VAL A 101 6.08 8.76 -9.26
CA VAL A 101 7.37 8.42 -8.65
C VAL A 101 8.30 9.63 -8.75
N PRO A 102 9.08 9.97 -7.72
CA PRO A 102 10.07 11.04 -7.81
C PRO A 102 11.09 10.78 -8.92
N ASP A 103 11.24 11.75 -9.83
CA ASP A 103 12.35 11.81 -10.79
C ASP A 103 13.45 12.71 -10.19
N PRO A 104 14.57 12.12 -9.73
CA PRO A 104 15.63 12.89 -9.07
C PRO A 104 16.37 13.82 -10.05
N TYR A 105 16.28 13.58 -11.36
CA TYR A 105 16.92 14.42 -12.36
C TYR A 105 16.08 15.66 -12.69
N ARG A 106 14.75 15.52 -12.64
CA ARG A 106 13.82 16.62 -12.91
C ARG A 106 13.36 17.37 -11.66
N MET A 107 13.61 16.82 -10.47
CA MET A 107 13.08 17.33 -9.20
C MET A 107 11.54 17.42 -9.19
N GLU A 108 10.88 16.51 -9.90
CA GLU A 108 9.43 16.45 -10.09
C GLU A 108 8.94 15.01 -9.95
N TYR A 109 7.63 14.79 -9.83
CA TYR A 109 7.05 13.46 -9.93
C TYR A 109 6.81 13.09 -11.39
N ALA A 110 7.40 11.98 -11.84
CA ALA A 110 7.09 11.37 -13.12
C ALA A 110 5.86 10.45 -12.98
N GLU A 111 4.91 10.61 -13.91
CA GLU A 111 3.74 9.75 -13.99
C GLU A 111 4.04 8.54 -14.89
N HIS A 112 3.79 7.35 -14.37
CA HIS A 112 3.92 6.08 -15.07
C HIS A 112 2.58 5.37 -15.17
N GLU A 113 2.31 4.83 -16.35
CA GLU A 113 1.11 4.03 -16.62
C GLU A 113 1.50 2.56 -16.76
N ILE A 114 0.95 1.71 -15.90
CA ILE A 114 1.12 0.26 -15.96
C ILE A 114 -0.15 -0.36 -16.56
N ARG A 115 0.01 -1.14 -17.64
CA ARG A 115 -1.12 -1.74 -18.39
C ARG A 115 -1.22 -3.25 -18.27
N VAL A 116 -0.26 -3.89 -17.61
CA VAL A 116 -0.27 -5.33 -17.36
C VAL A 116 -0.26 -5.57 -15.86
N LEU A 117 -1.21 -6.37 -15.39
CA LEU A 117 -1.30 -6.82 -14.01
C LEU A 117 -1.16 -8.34 -13.97
N ILE A 118 -0.18 -8.84 -13.22
CA ILE A 118 -0.02 -10.27 -12.94
C ILE A 118 -0.58 -10.53 -11.54
N LEU A 119 -1.70 -11.25 -11.49
CA LEU A 119 -2.46 -11.54 -10.28
C LEU A 119 -2.92 -13.01 -10.30
N ARG A 120 -2.64 -13.73 -9.21
CA ARG A 120 -3.03 -15.12 -8.98
C ARG A 120 -4.19 -15.23 -7.98
N PRO A 121 -5.00 -16.31 -8.06
CA PRO A 121 -6.14 -16.51 -7.15
C PRO A 121 -5.78 -16.48 -5.65
N GLU A 122 -4.59 -16.96 -5.28
CA GLU A 122 -4.11 -16.97 -3.90
C GLU A 122 -3.88 -15.55 -3.37
N GLU A 123 -3.42 -14.64 -4.24
CA GLU A 123 -3.23 -13.23 -3.88
C GLU A 123 -4.57 -12.53 -3.71
N VAL A 124 -5.55 -12.79 -4.59
CA VAL A 124 -6.93 -12.27 -4.42
C VAL A 124 -7.45 -12.66 -3.03
N SER A 125 -7.31 -13.92 -2.66
CA SER A 125 -7.73 -14.44 -1.36
C SER A 125 -6.97 -13.78 -0.19
N SER A 126 -5.67 -13.56 -0.35
CA SER A 126 -4.83 -12.88 0.65
C SER A 126 -5.22 -11.40 0.82
N LEU A 127 -5.45 -10.68 -0.27
CA LEU A 127 -5.89 -9.28 -0.26
C LEU A 127 -7.27 -9.13 0.40
N LEU A 128 -8.22 -10.00 0.06
CA LEU A 128 -9.55 -10.03 0.70
C LEU A 128 -9.49 -10.35 2.19
N ARG A 129 -8.55 -11.21 2.62
CA ARG A 129 -8.34 -11.48 4.05
C ARG A 129 -7.84 -10.23 4.77
N ALA A 130 -6.88 -9.52 4.18
CA ALA A 130 -6.37 -8.27 4.75
C ALA A 130 -7.46 -7.20 4.81
N LEU A 131 -8.21 -6.99 3.73
CA LEU A 131 -9.32 -6.03 3.68
C LEU A 131 -10.38 -6.31 4.75
N ARG A 132 -10.73 -7.57 5.00
CA ARG A 132 -11.65 -7.94 6.09
C ARG A 132 -11.05 -7.67 7.47
N LYS A 133 -9.77 -7.98 7.66
CA LYS A 133 -9.06 -7.77 8.93
C LYS A 133 -8.99 -6.28 9.29
N VAL A 134 -8.66 -5.41 8.34
CA VAL A 134 -8.47 -3.98 8.59
C VAL A 134 -9.78 -3.23 8.84
N GLN A 135 -10.94 -3.83 8.58
CA GLN A 135 -12.25 -3.26 8.91
C GLN A 135 -12.66 -3.49 10.36
N ALA A 136 -11.95 -4.36 11.11
CA ALA A 136 -12.27 -4.61 12.50
C ALA A 136 -12.13 -3.31 13.33
N PRO A 137 -13.10 -2.97 14.21
CA PRO A 137 -13.06 -1.72 14.98
C PRO A 137 -11.80 -1.52 15.81
N GLY A 138 -11.22 -2.61 16.32
CA GLY A 138 -9.98 -2.60 17.11
C GLY A 138 -8.69 -2.62 16.27
N HIS A 139 -8.79 -2.56 14.94
CA HIS A 139 -7.60 -2.52 14.08
C HIS A 139 -7.04 -1.09 14.02
N ASP A 140 -5.73 -0.93 14.13
CA ASP A 140 -5.06 0.38 14.21
C ASP A 140 -5.38 1.31 13.02
N LEU A 141 -5.56 0.75 11.82
CA LEU A 141 -5.98 1.52 10.64
C LEU A 141 -7.35 2.18 10.78
N ILE A 142 -8.22 1.65 11.64
CA ILE A 142 -9.54 2.21 11.98
C ILE A 142 -9.42 3.07 13.24
N ALA A 143 -8.80 2.55 14.29
CA ALA A 143 -8.70 3.21 15.59
C ALA A 143 -7.93 4.54 15.56
N ARG A 144 -7.06 4.76 14.56
CA ARG A 144 -6.29 6.02 14.41
C ARG A 144 -7.12 7.23 13.99
N TRP A 145 -8.34 7.04 13.46
CA TRP A 145 -9.15 8.15 12.98
C TRP A 145 -9.79 8.90 14.15
N LYS A 146 -9.45 10.19 14.28
CA LYS A 146 -9.99 11.07 15.35
C LYS A 146 -11.39 11.62 15.05
N ASN A 147 -11.77 11.65 13.78
CA ASN A 147 -13.06 12.17 13.31
C ASN A 147 -13.89 11.03 12.74
N GLN A 148 -15.09 10.86 13.27
CA GLN A 148 -16.02 9.80 12.88
C GLN A 148 -16.39 9.85 11.39
N ALA A 149 -16.59 11.04 10.80
CA ALA A 149 -16.94 11.16 9.40
C ALA A 149 -15.83 10.63 8.46
N ASP A 150 -14.57 10.80 8.84
CA ASP A 150 -13.45 10.26 8.05
C ASP A 150 -13.28 8.77 8.26
N GLN A 151 -13.55 8.28 9.47
CA GLN A 151 -13.59 6.86 9.77
C GLN A 151 -14.66 6.14 8.94
N GLU A 152 -15.86 6.73 8.85
CA GLU A 152 -16.96 6.21 8.03
C GLU A 152 -16.58 6.18 6.55
N ARG A 153 -16.05 7.27 5.99
CA ARG A 153 -15.59 7.30 4.59
C ARG A 153 -14.46 6.29 4.32
N TRP A 154 -13.55 6.12 5.28
CA TRP A 154 -12.49 5.12 5.19
C TRP A 154 -13.05 3.70 5.18
N LEU A 155 -14.06 3.42 5.99
CA LEU A 155 -14.75 2.14 5.98
C LEU A 155 -15.49 1.89 4.66
N GLU A 156 -16.20 2.89 4.14
CA GLU A 156 -16.87 2.84 2.82
C GLU A 156 -15.88 2.54 1.69
N HIS A 157 -14.70 3.17 1.72
CA HIS A 157 -13.61 2.90 0.77
C HIS A 157 -13.14 1.44 0.86
N LEU A 158 -12.86 0.93 2.06
CA LEU A 158 -12.45 -0.46 2.27
C LEU A 158 -13.52 -1.47 1.82
N GLN A 159 -14.80 -1.18 2.06
CA GLN A 159 -15.92 -2.01 1.62
C GLN A 159 -16.03 -2.02 0.09
N THR A 160 -15.87 -0.86 -0.55
CA THR A 160 -15.87 -0.73 -2.02
C THR A 160 -14.72 -1.53 -2.63
N LEU A 161 -13.51 -1.44 -2.05
CA LEU A 161 -12.37 -2.26 -2.48
C LEU A 161 -12.64 -3.76 -2.32
N GLN A 162 -13.20 -4.17 -1.18
CA GLN A 162 -13.52 -5.57 -0.95
C GLN A 162 -14.52 -6.09 -1.98
N GLN A 163 -15.58 -5.34 -2.29
CA GLN A 163 -16.57 -5.70 -3.31
C GLN A 163 -15.98 -5.74 -4.72
N ALA A 164 -15.03 -4.86 -5.05
CA ALA A 164 -14.36 -4.87 -6.33
C ALA A 164 -13.49 -6.13 -6.48
N ILE A 165 -12.70 -6.46 -5.45
CA ILE A 165 -11.77 -7.59 -5.48
C ILE A 165 -12.49 -8.93 -5.33
N SER A 166 -13.64 -9.00 -4.63
CA SER A 166 -14.39 -10.25 -4.49
C SER A 166 -14.92 -10.78 -5.82
N LYS A 167 -15.07 -9.92 -6.84
CA LYS A 167 -15.46 -10.32 -8.20
C LYS A 167 -14.35 -11.03 -8.98
N LEU A 168 -13.14 -11.06 -8.43
CA LEU A 168 -11.96 -11.67 -9.03
C LEU A 168 -11.69 -13.09 -8.49
N GLN A 169 -12.54 -13.57 -7.59
CA GLN A 169 -12.49 -14.94 -7.06
C GLN A 169 -13.13 -15.94 -8.00
#